data_AF-A0A968MRW3-F1
#
_entry.id   AF-A0A968MRW3-F1
#
_cell.length_a   1.000
_cell.length_b   1.000
_cell.length_c   1.000
_cell.angle_alpha   90.00
_cell.angle_beta   90.00
_cell.angle_gamma   90.00
#
_symmetry.space_group_name_H-M   'P 1'
#
loop_
_entity.id
_entity.type
_entity.pdbx_description
1 polymer ?
#
loop_
_entity_poly.entity_id
_entity_poly.type
_entity_poly.pdbx_seq_one_letter_code
_entity_poly.pdbx_strand_id
1 'polypeptide(L)'
;MDGSAPFVIDPSGHTSHFVWQDDRQITAWTKPENEDFGFYTLEDKTAKFTPVGKGIMTLNGHNTFVPGTNNEWILNDTYPQGAERFQEMYLYHVPSGRKVVLGRFHSPLEYKGEWRCDLHQKCTPDGKKVIFDSTHQGVGRQIYMIDIESIFR
;
A
#
# COMPACT_ATOMS: atom_id res chain seq x y z
N MET A 1 21.47 16.51 -4.70
CA MET A 1 22.09 15.47 -3.85
C MET A 1 23.23 14.85 -4.65
N ASP A 2 24.39 14.61 -4.03
CA ASP A 2 25.60 14.05 -4.68
C ASP A 2 25.83 12.55 -4.39
N GLY A 3 24.99 11.94 -3.55
CA GLY A 3 25.06 10.51 -3.22
C GLY A 3 26.17 10.11 -2.25
N SER A 4 26.88 11.07 -1.65
CA SER A 4 28.09 10.80 -0.84
C SER A 4 27.84 10.24 0.57
N ALA A 5 26.61 10.32 1.09
CA ALA A 5 26.26 9.94 2.46
C ALA A 5 25.03 9.01 2.50
N PRO A 6 25.16 7.74 2.05
CA PRO A 6 24.08 6.76 2.13
C PRO A 6 23.76 6.41 3.60
N PHE A 7 22.50 6.11 3.87
CA PHE A 7 22.01 5.71 5.18
C PHE A 7 21.13 4.46 5.06
N VAL A 8 21.30 3.51 5.98
CA VAL A 8 20.44 2.33 6.08
C VAL A 8 19.22 2.70 6.93
N ILE A 9 18.14 3.12 6.26
CA ILE A 9 16.90 3.55 6.93
C ILE A 9 16.16 2.40 7.61
N ASP A 10 16.28 1.18 7.08
CA ASP A 10 15.65 -0.01 7.61
C ASP A 10 16.66 -1.19 7.62
N PRO A 11 17.26 -1.50 8.78
CA PRO A 11 18.20 -2.61 8.89
C PRO A 11 17.51 -3.98 9.04
N SER A 12 16.18 -4.07 9.00
CA SER A 12 15.43 -5.31 9.27
C SER A 12 15.71 -6.47 8.31
N GLY A 13 16.14 -6.18 7.07
CA GLY A 13 16.23 -7.17 6.00
C GLY A 13 14.86 -7.69 5.51
N HIS A 14 13.77 -7.05 5.92
CA HIS A 14 12.39 -7.49 5.67
C HIS A 14 11.54 -6.45 4.93
N THR A 15 12.14 -5.35 4.49
CA THR A 15 11.45 -4.26 3.81
C THR A 15 10.88 -4.70 2.46
N SER A 16 9.62 -4.34 2.22
CA SER A 16 8.96 -4.37 0.92
C SER A 16 7.94 -3.23 0.85
N HIS A 17 7.49 -2.88 -0.35
CA HIS A 17 6.41 -1.91 -0.58
C HIS A 17 6.56 -0.63 0.24
N PHE A 18 7.44 0.26 -0.22
CA PHE A 18 7.65 1.55 0.43
C PHE A 18 7.19 2.72 -0.45
N VAL A 19 6.75 3.78 0.21
CA VAL A 19 6.43 5.07 -0.42
C VAL A 19 6.94 6.21 0.47
N TRP A 20 7.43 7.28 -0.16
CA TRP A 20 7.77 8.50 0.56
C TRP A 20 6.50 9.23 0.99
N GLN A 21 6.45 9.61 2.26
CA GLN A 21 5.45 10.51 2.81
C GLN A 21 5.88 11.97 2.59
N ASP A 22 7.15 12.27 2.85
CA ASP A 22 7.77 13.58 2.65
C ASP A 22 9.28 13.41 2.35
N ASP A 23 10.09 14.44 2.54
CA ASP A 23 11.54 14.42 2.32
C ASP A 23 12.34 13.72 3.43
N ARG A 24 11.68 13.29 4.51
CA ARG A 24 12.30 12.68 5.69
C ARG A 24 11.65 11.37 6.10
N GLN A 25 10.49 11.00 5.60
CA GLN A 25 9.75 9.83 6.07
C GLN A 25 9.32 8.92 4.91
N ILE A 26 9.54 7.61 5.07
CA ILE A 26 8.93 6.58 4.22
C ILE A 26 7.93 5.77 5.03
N THR A 27 6.86 5.29 4.39
CA THR A 27 5.99 4.26 4.96
C THR A 27 6.21 2.96 4.19
N ALA A 28 6.59 1.90 4.88
CA ALA A 28 6.95 0.61 4.29
C ALA A 28 6.35 -0.58 5.03
N TRP A 29 6.12 -1.69 4.33
CA TRP A 29 5.92 -2.98 4.99
C TRP A 29 7.26 -3.54 5.44
N THR A 30 7.42 -3.76 6.74
CA THR A 30 8.67 -4.25 7.31
C THR A 30 8.44 -4.93 8.67
N LYS A 31 9.53 -5.33 9.32
CA LYS A 31 9.57 -5.88 10.67
C LYS A 31 10.77 -5.30 11.42
N PRO A 32 10.61 -4.13 12.07
CA PRO A 32 11.66 -3.56 12.92
C PRO A 32 12.06 -4.53 14.04
N GLU A 33 13.25 -4.34 14.60
CA GLU A 33 13.74 -5.18 15.69
C GLU A 33 12.78 -5.16 16.89
N ASN A 34 12.45 -6.35 17.43
CA ASN A 34 11.49 -6.55 18.52
C ASN A 34 10.03 -6.17 18.20
N GLU A 35 9.69 -5.95 16.93
CA GLU A 35 8.33 -5.69 16.48
C GLU A 35 7.78 -6.80 15.58
N ASP A 36 6.46 -6.79 15.37
CA ASP A 36 5.78 -7.66 14.41
C ASP A 36 5.84 -7.10 12.98
N PHE A 37 5.58 -7.96 12.00
CA PHE A 37 5.38 -7.52 10.63
C PHE A 37 4.20 -6.54 10.53
N GLY A 38 4.39 -5.45 9.79
CA GLY A 38 3.36 -4.45 9.58
C GLY A 38 3.84 -3.29 8.72
N PHE A 39 2.98 -2.30 8.56
CA PHE A 39 3.38 -1.02 7.98
C PHE A 39 3.99 -0.13 9.07
N TYR A 40 5.11 0.50 8.76
CA TYR A 40 5.78 1.45 9.64
C TYR A 40 6.18 2.70 8.87
N THR A 41 6.01 3.86 9.50
CA THR A 41 6.69 5.09 9.08
C THR A 41 8.10 5.07 9.65
N LEU A 42 9.11 5.23 8.79
CA LEU A 42 10.53 5.26 9.13
C LEU A 42 11.10 6.64 8.81
N GLU A 43 11.82 7.26 9.75
CA GLU A 43 12.41 8.58 9.56
C GLU A 43 13.87 8.47 9.08
N ASP A 44 14.16 9.00 7.90
CA ASP A 44 15.46 9.02 7.24
C ASP A 44 16.53 9.67 8.13
N LYS A 45 17.74 9.10 8.06
CA LYS A 45 18.91 9.47 8.87
C LYS A 45 18.69 9.35 10.39
N THR A 46 17.68 8.59 10.81
CA THR A 46 17.43 8.25 12.20
C THR A 46 17.11 6.75 12.34
N ALA A 47 17.01 6.27 13.57
CA ALA A 47 16.51 4.92 13.87
C ALA A 47 15.02 4.92 14.30
N LYS A 48 14.31 6.04 14.12
CA LYS A 48 12.93 6.18 14.59
C LYS A 48 11.96 5.53 13.61
N PHE A 49 11.05 4.74 14.17
CA PHE A 49 9.93 4.17 13.45
C PHE A 49 8.63 4.32 14.24
N THR A 50 7.50 4.27 13.55
CA THR A 50 6.17 4.31 14.17
C THR A 50 5.22 3.37 13.42
N PRO A 51 4.49 2.48 14.10
CA PRO A 51 3.55 1.57 13.43
C PRO A 51 2.39 2.34 12.79
N VAL A 52 1.97 1.90 11.61
CA VAL A 52 0.83 2.42 10.85
C VAL A 52 -0.23 1.34 10.73
N GLY A 53 -1.48 1.66 11.07
CA GLY A 53 -2.58 0.71 10.87
C GLY A 53 -2.52 -0.54 11.75
N LYS A 54 -1.95 -0.47 12.96
CA LYS A 54 -1.85 -1.62 13.87
C LYS A 54 -3.22 -2.28 14.09
N GLY A 55 -3.32 -3.57 13.77
CA GLY A 55 -4.56 -4.34 13.85
C GLY A 55 -5.58 -4.10 12.72
N ILE A 56 -5.28 -3.21 11.76
CA ILE A 56 -6.18 -2.81 10.67
C ILE A 56 -5.56 -3.09 9.29
N MET A 57 -4.31 -2.69 9.09
CA MET A 57 -3.50 -2.93 7.89
C MET A 57 -2.58 -4.14 8.12
N THR A 58 -3.20 -5.31 8.32
CA THR A 58 -2.51 -6.51 8.84
C THR A 58 -1.87 -7.39 7.77
N LEU A 59 -2.01 -7.04 6.49
CA LEU A 59 -1.51 -7.83 5.37
C LEU A 59 -0.60 -6.98 4.49
N ASN A 60 0.45 -7.59 3.97
CA ASN A 60 1.36 -6.95 3.03
C ASN A 60 0.63 -6.62 1.72
N GLY A 61 1.00 -5.49 1.13
CA GLY A 61 0.41 -4.93 -0.09
C GLY A 61 1.16 -3.67 -0.53
N HIS A 62 0.86 -3.22 -1.73
CA HIS A 62 1.40 -2.01 -2.35
C HIS A 62 0.70 -0.80 -1.74
N ASN A 63 1.45 0.13 -1.16
CA ASN A 63 0.90 1.34 -0.56
C ASN A 63 1.31 2.60 -1.31
N THR A 64 0.42 3.59 -1.30
CA THR A 64 0.71 4.96 -1.72
C THR A 64 -0.15 5.95 -0.94
N PHE A 65 0.27 7.21 -0.84
CA PHE A 65 -0.55 8.28 -0.27
C PHE A 65 -1.50 8.86 -1.33
N VAL A 66 -2.69 9.29 -0.91
CA VAL A 66 -3.65 9.96 -1.79
C VAL A 66 -3.27 11.43 -1.96
N PRO A 67 -3.00 11.92 -3.19
CA PRO A 67 -2.69 13.33 -3.44
C PRO A 67 -3.80 14.27 -2.94
N GLY A 68 -3.43 15.45 -2.48
CA GLY A 68 -4.39 16.47 -2.03
C GLY A 68 -5.05 16.19 -0.67
N THR A 69 -4.57 15.18 0.08
CA THR A 69 -5.13 14.79 1.39
C THR A 69 -4.15 14.99 2.55
N ASN A 70 -3.13 15.84 2.39
CA ASN A 70 -2.07 16.05 3.39
C ASN A 70 -1.37 14.75 3.85
N ASN A 71 -1.32 13.73 2.98
CA ASN A 71 -0.81 12.38 3.28
C ASN A 71 -1.54 11.68 4.44
N GLU A 72 -2.78 12.07 4.75
CA GLU A 72 -3.56 11.44 5.82
C GLU A 72 -4.22 10.12 5.37
N TRP A 73 -4.36 9.92 4.07
CA TRP A 73 -4.96 8.72 3.48
C TRP A 73 -3.94 7.88 2.73
N ILE A 74 -3.87 6.60 3.09
CA ILE A 74 -3.09 5.57 2.41
C ILE A 74 -4.03 4.72 1.57
N LEU A 75 -3.73 4.59 0.29
CA LEU A 75 -4.30 3.58 -0.60
C LEU A 75 -3.44 2.32 -0.54
N ASN A 76 -4.04 1.18 -0.25
CA ASN A 76 -3.34 -0.09 -0.11
C ASN A 76 -4.16 -1.25 -0.72
N ASP A 77 -3.49 -2.36 -1.01
CA ASP A 77 -4.08 -3.61 -1.42
C ASP A 77 -3.64 -4.78 -0.54
N THR A 78 -4.03 -6.00 -0.93
CA THR A 78 -3.48 -7.23 -0.38
C THR A 78 -3.18 -8.17 -1.54
N TYR A 79 -2.24 -9.09 -1.33
CA TYR A 79 -2.14 -10.28 -2.18
C TYR A 79 -3.39 -11.16 -2.10
N PRO A 80 -3.60 -12.10 -3.05
CA PRO A 80 -4.74 -13.02 -2.99
C PRO A 80 -4.80 -13.82 -1.69
N GLN A 81 -5.92 -13.72 -0.97
CA GLN A 81 -6.12 -14.37 0.33
C GLN A 81 -7.00 -15.61 0.24
N GLY A 82 -6.64 -16.64 1.00
CA GLY A 82 -7.46 -17.84 1.19
C GLY A 82 -7.70 -18.66 -0.08
N ALA A 83 -8.60 -19.64 0.02
CA ALA A 83 -8.99 -20.50 -1.11
C ALA A 83 -9.71 -19.72 -2.22
N GLU A 84 -10.45 -18.67 -1.84
CA GLU A 84 -11.18 -17.81 -2.77
C GLU A 84 -10.28 -16.80 -3.50
N ARG A 85 -9.01 -16.62 -3.08
CA ARG A 85 -8.01 -15.78 -3.75
C ARG A 85 -8.46 -14.34 -4.03
N PHE A 86 -9.14 -13.70 -3.07
CA PHE A 86 -9.50 -12.29 -3.19
C PHE A 86 -8.34 -11.38 -2.79
N GLN A 87 -8.09 -10.36 -3.62
CA GLN A 87 -7.26 -9.21 -3.30
C GLN A 87 -8.19 -8.08 -2.84
N GLU A 88 -7.95 -7.50 -1.66
CA GLU A 88 -8.75 -6.41 -1.11
C GLU A 88 -8.05 -5.08 -1.34
N MET A 89 -8.70 -4.13 -2.02
CA MET A 89 -8.21 -2.76 -2.16
C MET A 89 -8.95 -1.84 -1.21
N TYR A 90 -8.24 -0.99 -0.48
CA TYR A 90 -8.84 -0.13 0.54
C TYR A 90 -8.06 1.17 0.74
N LEU A 91 -8.77 2.16 1.27
CA LEU A 91 -8.20 3.37 1.85
C LEU A 91 -8.08 3.23 3.36
N TYR A 92 -7.02 3.76 3.94
CA TYR A 92 -6.81 3.86 5.38
C TYR A 92 -6.48 5.30 5.76
N HIS A 93 -7.30 5.89 6.64
CA HIS A 93 -7.07 7.21 7.21
C HIS A 93 -6.20 7.09 8.46
N VAL A 94 -4.95 7.55 8.37
CA VAL A 94 -3.95 7.43 9.43
C VAL A 94 -4.40 8.10 10.73
N PRO A 95 -4.90 9.36 10.74
CA PRO A 95 -5.26 10.04 11.99
C PRO A 95 -6.40 9.36 12.76
N SER A 96 -7.40 8.82 12.07
CA SER A 96 -8.61 8.27 12.72
C SER A 96 -8.65 6.74 12.77
N GLY A 97 -7.69 6.06 12.15
CA GLY A 97 -7.73 4.61 11.97
C GLY A 97 -8.89 4.09 11.09
N ARG A 98 -9.52 4.94 10.28
CA ARG A 98 -10.68 4.55 9.47
C ARG A 98 -10.22 3.76 8.25
N LYS A 99 -10.70 2.53 8.07
CA LYS A 99 -10.52 1.73 6.85
C LYS A 99 -11.79 1.80 5.98
N VAL A 100 -11.64 2.06 4.69
CA VAL A 100 -12.71 2.06 3.69
C VAL A 100 -12.35 1.10 2.58
N VAL A 101 -13.06 -0.03 2.48
CA VAL A 101 -12.84 -1.01 1.41
C VAL A 101 -13.41 -0.47 0.11
N LEU A 102 -12.57 -0.39 -0.93
CA LEU A 102 -12.94 0.06 -2.27
C LEU A 102 -13.44 -1.10 -3.14
N GLY A 103 -12.92 -2.30 -2.91
CA GLY A 103 -13.34 -3.49 -3.63
C GLY A 103 -12.56 -4.74 -3.24
N ARG A 104 -13.12 -5.89 -3.65
CA ARG A 104 -12.49 -7.20 -3.54
C ARG A 104 -12.46 -7.83 -4.93
N PHE A 105 -11.27 -8.18 -5.38
CA PHE A 105 -11.04 -8.62 -6.75
C PHE A 105 -10.52 -10.05 -6.74
N HIS A 106 -11.26 -10.96 -7.38
CA HIS A 106 -10.85 -12.34 -7.50
C HIS A 106 -9.62 -12.46 -8.40
N SER A 107 -8.62 -13.22 -7.95
CA SER A 107 -7.39 -13.53 -8.70
C SER A 107 -7.43 -15.01 -9.13
N PRO A 108 -7.78 -15.31 -10.39
CA PRO A 108 -7.86 -16.69 -10.88
C PRO A 108 -6.58 -17.49 -10.69
N LEU A 109 -6.70 -18.82 -10.67
CA LEU A 109 -5.61 -19.73 -10.29
C LEU A 109 -4.42 -19.71 -11.26
N GLU A 110 -4.66 -19.36 -12.52
CA GLU A 110 -3.63 -19.19 -13.55
C GLU A 110 -2.73 -17.97 -13.32
N TYR A 111 -3.19 -16.95 -12.57
CA TYR A 111 -2.42 -15.74 -12.27
C TYR A 111 -1.61 -15.92 -10.97
N LYS A 112 -0.49 -16.63 -11.07
CA LYS A 112 0.45 -16.91 -9.96
C LYS A 112 1.91 -16.75 -10.39
N GLY A 113 2.82 -16.63 -9.41
CA GLY A 113 4.25 -16.52 -9.65
C GLY A 113 4.58 -15.30 -10.51
N GLU A 114 5.37 -15.50 -11.56
CA GLU A 114 5.73 -14.44 -12.51
C GLU A 114 4.55 -13.94 -13.35
N TRP A 115 3.48 -14.74 -13.46
CA TRP A 115 2.26 -14.37 -14.19
C TRP A 115 1.22 -13.66 -13.31
N ARG A 116 1.50 -13.46 -12.02
CA ARG A 116 0.56 -12.84 -11.06
C ARG A 116 0.12 -11.45 -11.51
N CYS A 117 -1.11 -11.11 -11.17
CA CYS A 117 -1.69 -9.78 -11.37
C CYS A 117 -1.89 -9.10 -10.02
N ASP A 118 -0.85 -8.46 -9.51
CA ASP A 118 -0.95 -7.58 -8.35
C ASP A 118 -1.80 -6.34 -8.75
N LEU A 119 -2.56 -5.74 -7.83
CA LEU A 119 -3.47 -4.64 -8.23
C LEU A 119 -2.68 -3.39 -8.64
N HIS A 120 -1.48 -3.19 -8.07
CA HIS A 120 -0.57 -2.08 -8.36
C HIS A 120 -1.29 -0.72 -8.43
N GLN A 121 -2.22 -0.50 -7.50
CA GLN A 121 -3.11 0.64 -7.59
C GLN A 121 -2.36 1.97 -7.47
N LYS A 122 -2.82 2.97 -8.21
CA LYS A 122 -2.28 4.33 -8.22
C LYS A 122 -3.41 5.34 -8.19
N CYS A 123 -3.18 6.44 -7.51
CA CYS A 123 -4.08 7.59 -7.53
C CYS A 123 -3.88 8.40 -8.81
N THR A 124 -4.96 9.02 -9.31
CA THR A 124 -4.83 10.13 -10.24
C THR A 124 -4.15 11.33 -9.58
N PRO A 125 -3.50 12.24 -10.35
CA PRO A 125 -2.80 13.40 -9.77
C PRO A 125 -3.69 14.32 -8.91
N ASP A 126 -4.99 14.36 -9.19
CA ASP A 126 -5.97 15.14 -8.42
C ASP A 126 -6.49 14.41 -7.17
N GLY A 127 -6.07 13.16 -6.91
CA GLY A 127 -6.48 12.36 -5.76
C GLY A 127 -7.92 11.84 -5.80
N LYS A 128 -8.63 11.99 -6.93
CA LYS A 128 -10.07 11.70 -7.01
C LYS A 128 -10.40 10.29 -7.49
N LYS A 129 -9.45 9.61 -8.14
CA LYS A 129 -9.67 8.28 -8.72
C LYS A 129 -8.49 7.37 -8.45
N VAL A 130 -8.77 6.07 -8.44
CA VAL A 130 -7.79 4.99 -8.34
C VAL A 130 -7.79 4.21 -9.64
N ILE A 131 -6.61 3.98 -10.20
CA ILE A 131 -6.37 3.13 -11.37
C ILE A 131 -5.64 1.87 -10.88
N PHE A 132 -6.05 0.69 -11.32
CA PHE A 132 -5.46 -0.58 -10.88
C PHE A 132 -5.57 -1.68 -11.93
N ASP A 133 -4.65 -2.64 -11.88
CA ASP A 133 -4.66 -3.85 -12.70
C ASP A 133 -5.58 -4.91 -12.07
N SER A 134 -6.33 -5.66 -12.87
CA SER A 134 -7.04 -6.82 -12.37
C SER A 134 -7.42 -7.82 -13.45
N THR A 135 -7.64 -9.07 -13.03
CA THR A 135 -8.10 -10.18 -13.88
C THR A 135 -9.49 -10.68 -13.47
N HIS A 136 -10.15 -9.97 -12.55
CA HIS A 136 -11.38 -10.42 -11.88
C HIS A 136 -12.58 -10.68 -12.80
N GLN A 137 -12.61 -10.10 -14.00
CA GLN A 137 -13.67 -10.31 -14.99
C GLN A 137 -13.47 -11.58 -15.83
N GLY A 138 -12.35 -12.29 -15.69
CA GLY A 138 -12.07 -13.53 -16.44
C GLY A 138 -11.78 -13.34 -17.94
N VAL A 139 -11.54 -12.11 -18.38
CA VAL A 139 -11.27 -11.75 -19.80
C VAL A 139 -9.82 -11.30 -20.02
N GLY A 140 -8.90 -11.86 -19.25
CA GLY A 140 -7.50 -11.44 -19.21
C GLY A 140 -7.22 -10.31 -18.22
N ARG A 141 -5.96 -9.84 -18.20
CA ARG A 141 -5.54 -8.68 -17.41
C ARG A 141 -6.06 -7.41 -18.05
N GLN A 142 -6.74 -6.58 -17.27
CA GLN A 142 -7.28 -5.30 -17.69
C GLN A 142 -6.91 -4.21 -16.67
N ILE A 143 -7.02 -2.96 -17.09
CA ILE A 143 -6.87 -1.79 -16.23
C ILE A 143 -8.26 -1.24 -15.92
N TYR A 144 -8.52 -0.99 -14.64
CA TYR A 144 -9.79 -0.47 -14.15
C TYR A 144 -9.58 0.87 -13.44
N MET A 145 -10.66 1.62 -13.27
CA MET A 145 -10.65 2.88 -12.56
C MET A 145 -11.89 3.01 -11.66
N ILE A 146 -11.71 3.49 -10.44
CA ILE A 146 -12.78 3.73 -9.46
C ILE A 146 -12.69 5.18 -8.98
N ASP A 147 -13.83 5.85 -8.83
CA ASP A 147 -13.91 7.18 -8.22
C ASP A 147 -13.95 7.08 -6.69
N ILE A 148 -13.12 7.88 -6.02
CA ILE A 148 -12.96 7.91 -4.58
C ILE A 148 -13.23 9.30 -3.98
N GLU A 149 -13.62 10.29 -4.79
CA GLU A 149 -13.77 11.68 -4.34
C GLU A 149 -14.80 11.81 -3.21
N SER A 150 -15.87 11.02 -3.28
CA SER A 150 -16.94 11.03 -2.27
C SER A 150 -16.51 10.56 -0.88
N ILE A 151 -15.36 9.89 -0.74
CA ILE A 151 -14.88 9.34 0.53
C ILE A 151 -14.31 10.44 1.44
N PHE A 152 -13.82 11.52 0.83
CA PHE A 152 -13.17 12.65 1.52
C PHE A 152 -14.12 13.81 1.83
N ARG A 153 -15.37 13.73 1.37
CA ARG A 153 -16.40 14.76 1.59
C ARG A 153 -17.11 14.57 2.92
#